data_AF-A0A248LMB9-F1
#
_entry.id   AF-A0A248LMB9-F1
#
_cell.length_a   1.000
_cell.length_b   1.000
_cell.length_c   1.000
_cell.angle_alpha   90.00
_cell.angle_beta   90.00
_cell.angle_gamma   90.00
#
_symmetry.space_group_name_H-M   'P 1'
#
loop_
_entity.id
_entity.type
_entity.pdbx_description
1 polymer ?
#
loop_
_entity_poly.entity_id
_entity_poly.type
_entity_poly.pdbx_seq_one_letter_code
_entity_poly.pdbx_strand_id
1 'polypeptide(L)'
;MTLDLDTLMRQMTEQKAKEALLTARSTLERSLRELDHYIERLDTAETLQDKSQVMNWALNALACNITPNLRLDLIANAQAELASVAK
;
A
#
# COMPACT_ATOMS: atom_id res chain seq x y z
N MET A 1 20.94 33.62 1.65
CA MET A 1 20.35 32.73 0.64
C MET A 1 18.96 32.37 1.14
N THR A 2 17.96 33.20 0.83
CA THR A 2 16.58 32.99 1.27
C THR A 2 15.97 31.94 0.37
N LEU A 3 15.59 30.80 0.94
CA LEU A 3 14.77 29.82 0.24
C LEU A 3 13.45 30.51 -0.12
N ASP A 4 13.15 30.61 -1.41
CA ASP A 4 11.90 31.18 -1.89
C ASP A 4 10.73 30.29 -1.44
N LEU A 5 9.63 30.90 -1.02
CA LEU A 5 8.44 30.22 -0.51
C LEU A 5 7.90 29.23 -1.56
N ASP A 6 7.98 29.59 -2.84
CA ASP A 6 7.57 28.75 -3.95
C ASP A 6 8.45 27.50 -4.09
N THR A 7 9.75 27.64 -3.84
CA THR A 7 10.69 26.50 -3.84
C THR A 7 10.38 25.56 -2.69
N LEU A 8 10.08 26.09 -1.50
CA LEU A 8 9.68 25.29 -0.34
C LEU A 8 8.35 24.56 -0.59
N MET A 9 7.36 25.24 -1.16
CA MET A 9 6.06 24.62 -1.48
C MET A 9 6.22 23.45 -2.46
N ARG A 10 7.03 23.61 -3.52
CA ARG A 10 7.29 22.53 -4.48
C ARG A 10 7.95 21.31 -3.82
N GLN A 11 8.97 21.53 -2.99
CA GLN A 11 9.64 20.45 -2.26
C GLN A 11 8.68 19.71 -1.31
N MET A 12 7.80 20.43 -0.62
CA MET A 12 6.80 19.82 0.25
C MET A 12 5.80 18.96 -0.55
N THR A 13 5.35 19.43 -1.70
CA THR A 13 4.41 18.67 -2.55
C THR A 13 5.05 17.40 -3.12
N GLU A 14 6.30 17.47 -3.55
CA GLU A 14 7.07 16.29 -3.99
C GLU A 14 7.25 15.27 -2.85
N GLN A 15 7.57 15.76 -1.66
CA GLN A 15 7.74 14.91 -0.48
C GLN A 15 6.43 14.20 -0.11
N LYS A 16 5.29 14.90 -0.12
CA LYS A 16 3.98 14.28 0.12
C LYS A 16 3.66 13.18 -0.89
N ALA A 17 3.95 13.40 -2.18
CA ALA A 17 3.74 12.39 -3.20
C ALA A 17 4.58 11.13 -2.95
N LYS A 18 5.85 11.31 -2.55
CA LYS A 18 6.72 10.21 -2.16
C LYS A 18 6.17 9.46 -0.93
N GLU A 19 5.70 10.17 0.08
CA GLU A 19 5.12 9.57 1.29
C GLU A 19 3.85 8.77 1.02
N ALA A 20 2.99 9.25 0.13
CA ALA A 20 1.81 8.51 -0.32
C ALA A 20 2.20 7.17 -0.97
N LEU A 21 3.21 7.17 -1.85
CA LEU A 21 3.73 5.94 -2.46
C LEU A 21 4.40 5.01 -1.43
N LEU A 22 5.16 5.55 -0.47
CA LEU A 22 5.77 4.76 0.60
C LEU A 22 4.71 4.10 1.50
N THR A 23 3.59 4.78 1.73
CA THR A 23 2.44 4.24 2.48
C THR A 23 1.84 3.05 1.74
N ALA A 24 1.53 3.20 0.46
CA ALA A 24 1.01 2.11 -0.37
C ALA A 24 1.99 0.93 -0.44
N ARG A 25 3.30 1.20 -0.57
CA ARG A 25 4.36 0.18 -0.54
C ARG A 25 4.37 -0.59 0.76
N SER A 26 4.29 0.10 1.91
CA SER A 26 4.27 -0.54 3.24
C SER A 26 3.05 -1.47 3.40
N THR A 27 1.89 -1.07 2.87
CA THR A 27 0.70 -1.94 2.82
C THR A 27 0.97 -3.19 2.00
N LEU A 28 1.52 -3.05 0.79
CA LEU A 28 1.84 -4.20 -0.07
C LEU A 28 2.84 -5.15 0.58
N GLU A 29 3.89 -4.62 1.22
CA GLU A 29 4.86 -5.43 1.95
C GLU A 29 4.21 -6.22 3.10
N ARG A 30 3.22 -5.64 3.78
CA ARG A 30 2.45 -6.36 4.79
C ARG A 30 1.60 -7.47 4.16
N SER A 31 0.93 -7.19 3.05
CA SER A 31 0.15 -8.19 2.32
C SER A 31 1.01 -9.34 1.79
N LEU A 32 2.24 -9.05 1.35
CA LEU A 32 3.20 -10.09 0.94
C LEU A 32 3.56 -11.00 2.12
N ARG A 33 3.90 -10.45 3.29
CA ARG A 33 4.17 -11.24 4.50
C ARG A 33 2.96 -12.08 4.94
N GLU A 34 1.75 -11.56 4.79
CA GLU A 34 0.52 -12.28 5.09
C GLU A 34 0.30 -13.45 4.11
N LEU A 35 0.62 -13.25 2.83
CA LEU A 35 0.59 -14.31 1.83
C LEU A 35 1.62 -15.41 2.12
N ASP A 36 2.86 -15.03 2.49
CA ASP A 36 3.89 -15.98 2.92
C ASP A 36 3.41 -16.84 4.11
N HIS A 37 2.71 -16.21 5.07
CA HIS A 37 2.11 -16.92 6.20
C HIS A 37 1.04 -17.92 5.77
N TYR A 38 0.19 -17.59 4.79
CA TYR A 38 -0.80 -18.54 4.27
C TYR A 38 -0.14 -19.70 3.52
N ILE A 39 0.95 -19.46 2.79
CA ILE A 39 1.73 -20.52 2.13
C ILE A 39 2.28 -21.49 3.17
N GLU A 40 2.92 -20.98 4.22
CA GLU A 40 3.46 -21.82 5.30
C GLU A 40 2.36 -22.63 6.02
N ARG A 41 1.20 -22.00 6.26
CA ARG A 41 0.04 -22.72 6.85
C ARG A 41 -0.54 -23.78 5.92
N LEU A 42 -0.51 -23.56 4.61
CA LEU A 42 -0.96 -24.54 3.63
C LEU A 42 -0.04 -25.77 3.63
N ASP A 43 1.27 -25.56 3.72
CA ASP A 43 2.28 -26.61 3.74
C ASP A 43 2.21 -27.45 5.02
N THR A 44 1.93 -26.81 6.16
CA THR A 44 1.86 -27.45 7.48
C THR A 44 0.49 -28.05 7.84
N ALA A 45 -0.57 -27.75 7.08
CA ALA A 45 -1.89 -28.32 7.30
C ALA A 45 -1.95 -29.83 6.99
N GLU A 46 -2.52 -30.61 7.92
CA GLU A 46 -2.56 -32.08 7.84
C GLU A 46 -3.65 -32.61 6.90
N THR A 47 -4.81 -31.93 6.85
CA THR A 47 -5.96 -32.40 6.07
C THR A 47 -6.22 -31.53 4.84
N LEU A 48 -6.82 -32.13 3.80
CA LEU A 48 -7.28 -31.38 2.64
C LEU A 48 -8.36 -30.35 3.01
N GLN A 49 -9.17 -30.65 4.03
CA GLN A 49 -10.17 -29.72 4.54
C GLN A 49 -9.50 -28.46 5.13
N ASP A 50 -8.45 -28.61 5.93
CA ASP A 50 -7.72 -27.46 6.50
C ASP A 50 -6.99 -26.66 5.43
N LYS A 51 -6.38 -27.34 4.45
CA LYS A 51 -5.79 -26.68 3.28
C LYS A 51 -6.82 -25.84 2.53
N SER A 52 -8.04 -26.36 2.32
CA SER A 52 -9.11 -25.61 1.68
C SER A 52 -9.52 -24.35 2.46
N GLN A 53 -9.52 -24.42 3.81
CA GLN A 53 -9.81 -23.28 4.67
C GLN A 53 -8.71 -22.21 4.58
N VAL A 54 -7.44 -22.62 4.58
CA VAL A 54 -6.30 -21.70 4.40
C VAL A 54 -6.42 -20.96 3.07
N MET A 55 -6.76 -21.66 1.98
CA MET A 55 -7.00 -21.04 0.68
C MET A 55 -8.16 -20.02 0.73
N ASN A 56 -9.25 -20.34 1.42
CA ASN A 56 -10.37 -19.42 1.58
C ASN A 56 -10.00 -18.17 2.39
N TRP A 57 -9.20 -18.31 3.45
CA TRP A 57 -8.70 -17.16 4.22
C TRP A 57 -7.77 -16.28 3.38
N ALA A 58 -6.86 -16.89 2.61
CA ALA A 58 -5.99 -16.16 1.69
C ALA A 58 -6.80 -15.37 0.65
N LEU A 59 -7.83 -15.98 0.06
CA LEU A 59 -8.74 -15.30 -0.88
C LEU A 59 -9.41 -14.08 -0.23
N ASN A 60 -9.97 -14.25 0.96
CA ASN A 60 -10.60 -13.16 1.69
C ASN A 60 -9.61 -12.03 2.00
N ALA A 61 -8.42 -12.35 2.49
CA ALA A 61 -7.40 -11.34 2.79
C ALA A 61 -6.98 -10.56 1.53
N LEU A 62 -6.72 -11.25 0.41
CA LEU A 62 -6.32 -10.60 -0.84
C LEU A 62 -7.43 -9.68 -1.39
N ALA A 63 -8.69 -10.14 -1.37
CA ALA A 63 -9.81 -9.39 -1.91
C ALA A 63 -10.20 -8.19 -1.03
N CYS A 64 -10.18 -8.36 0.29
CA CYS A 64 -10.72 -7.38 1.23
C CYS A 64 -9.66 -6.47 1.85
N ASN A 65 -8.40 -6.90 1.96
CA ASN A 65 -7.39 -6.15 2.71
C ASN A 65 -6.42 -5.35 1.84
N ILE A 66 -6.24 -5.69 0.56
CA ILE A 66 -5.25 -4.97 -0.27
C ILE A 66 -5.80 -3.60 -0.70
N THR A 67 -6.82 -3.58 -1.56
CA THR A 67 -7.30 -2.33 -2.20
C THR A 67 -7.71 -1.27 -1.19
N PRO A 68 -8.47 -1.57 -0.11
CA PRO A 68 -8.87 -0.56 0.86
C PRO A 68 -7.69 0.03 1.66
N ASN A 69 -6.66 -0.77 1.95
CA ASN A 69 -5.52 -0.33 2.76
C ASN A 69 -4.38 0.30 1.94
N LEU A 70 -4.45 0.27 0.60
CA LEU A 70 -3.48 0.94 -0.26
C LEU A 70 -3.53 2.47 -0.14
N ARG A 71 -4.61 3.02 0.43
CA ARG A 71 -4.81 4.47 0.59
C ARG A 71 -4.65 5.22 -0.72
N LEU A 72 -5.35 4.74 -1.74
CA LEU A 72 -5.38 5.34 -3.09
C LEU A 72 -5.83 6.82 -3.04
N ASP A 73 -6.60 7.20 -2.02
CA ASP A 73 -6.98 8.58 -1.73
C ASP A 73 -5.75 9.49 -1.50
N LEU A 74 -4.74 9.02 -0.77
CA LEU A 74 -3.51 9.80 -0.53
C LEU A 74 -2.73 10.01 -1.82
N ILE A 75 -2.66 8.99 -2.66
CA ILE A 75 -1.99 9.07 -3.96
C ILE A 75 -2.74 10.04 -4.88
N ALA A 76 -4.06 9.94 -4.96
CA ALA A 76 -4.88 10.83 -5.77
C ALA A 76 -4.76 12.29 -5.34
N ASN A 77 -4.81 12.55 -4.02
CA ASN A 77 -4.65 13.90 -3.49
C ASN A 77 -3.26 14.46 -3.76
N ALA A 78 -2.20 13.68 -3.50
CA ALA A 78 -0.83 14.14 -3.77
C ALA A 78 -0.58 14.36 -5.27
N GLN A 79 -1.17 13.53 -6.14
CA GLN A 79 -1.15 13.74 -7.58
C GLN A 79 -1.84 15.05 -7.99
N ALA A 80 -3.01 15.34 -7.43
CA ALA A 80 -3.73 16.59 -7.69
C ALA A 80 -2.95 17.82 -7.20
N GLU A 81 -2.31 17.75 -6.03
CA GLU A 81 -1.43 18.81 -5.51
C GLU A 81 -0.21 19.02 -6.42
N LEU A 82 0.45 17.95 -6.89
CA LEU A 82 1.55 18.07 -7.85
C LEU A 82 1.11 18.76 -9.15
N ALA A 83 -0.06 18.39 -9.67
CA ALA A 83 -0.60 18.97 -10.89
C ALA A 83 -0.99 20.46 -10.73
N SER A 84 -1.33 20.91 -9.52
CA SER A 84 -1.68 22.31 -9.27
C SER A 84 -0.46 23.22 -9.20
N VAL A 85 0.67 22.74 -8.65
CA VAL A 85 1.92 23.52 -8.54
C VAL A 85 2.81 23.47 -9.80
N ALA A 86 2.49 22.57 -10.73
CA ALA A 86 3.17 22.45 -12.03
C ALA A 86 2.66 23.45 -13.09
N LYS A 87 1.54 24.12 -12.84
CA LYS A 87 0.98 25.18 -13.67
C LYS A 87 1.59 26.53 -13.33
#